data_AF-A0A6G5AG36-F1
#
_entry.id   AF-A0A6G5AG36-F1
#
_cell.length_a   1.000
_cell.length_b   1.000
_cell.length_c   1.000
_cell.angle_alpha   90.00
_cell.angle_beta   90.00
_cell.angle_gamma   90.00
#
_symmetry.space_group_name_H-M   'P 1'
#
loop_
_entity.id
_entity.type
_entity.pdbx_description
1 polymer ?
#
loop_
_entity_poly.entity_id
_entity_poly.type
_entity_poly.pdbx_seq_one_letter_code
_entity_poly.pdbx_strand_id
1 'polypeptide(L)'
;RLIKRVTNKHQGMKEANVIRLIYSFAISHIIYVAAYLNWYTAEKLKINALIRKAYKQALGLPDSTSNEKLFQLGLHNTLEELIEAQQIAQFERLASTRTGRSILDK
;
A
#
# COMPACT_ATOMS: atom_id res chain seq x y z
N ARG A 1 -4.48 -9.60 -13.74
CA ARG A 1 -3.98 -10.10 -15.05
C ARG A 1 -2.89 -9.21 -15.66
N LEU A 2 -2.98 -7.88 -15.55
CA LEU A 2 -1.96 -6.96 -16.05
C LEU A 2 -0.60 -7.16 -15.36
N ILE A 3 -0.55 -7.17 -14.02
CA ILE A 3 0.70 -7.37 -13.25
C ILE A 3 1.46 -8.61 -13.72
N LYS A 4 0.78 -9.77 -13.83
CA LYS A 4 1.37 -11.05 -14.28
C LYS A 4 1.93 -11.02 -15.71
N ARG A 5 1.42 -10.15 -16.59
CA ARG A 5 1.95 -10.00 -17.95
C ARG A 5 3.24 -9.18 -17.98
N VAL A 6 3.35 -8.22 -17.06
CA VAL A 6 4.43 -7.24 -17.02
C VAL A 6 5.65 -7.76 -16.24
N THR A 7 5.46 -8.74 -15.36
CA THR A 7 6.49 -9.40 -14.54
C THR A 7 7.19 -10.58 -15.22
N ASN A 8 7.11 -10.73 -16.54
CA ASN A 8 7.61 -11.92 -17.23
C ASN A 8 9.13 -12.13 -17.04
N LYS A 9 9.55 -13.36 -16.72
CA LYS A 9 10.93 -13.74 -16.34
C LYS A 9 11.99 -13.45 -17.41
N HIS A 10 11.59 -13.37 -18.69
CA HIS A 10 12.51 -13.29 -19.83
C HIS A 10 12.65 -11.90 -20.47
N GLN A 11 11.68 -10.99 -20.29
CA GLN A 11 11.69 -9.65 -20.90
C GLN A 11 10.83 -8.61 -20.12
N GLY A 12 10.47 -8.89 -18.86
CA GLY A 12 9.59 -8.05 -18.04
C GLY A 12 10.31 -6.92 -17.29
N MET A 13 9.52 -6.10 -16.58
CA MET A 13 10.06 -5.05 -15.72
C MET A 13 10.87 -5.62 -14.54
N LYS A 14 11.97 -4.95 -14.20
CA LYS A 14 12.76 -5.25 -13.00
C LYS A 14 11.88 -5.16 -11.74
N GLU A 15 12.19 -5.97 -10.74
CA GLU A 15 11.44 -6.09 -9.48
C GLU A 15 11.07 -4.73 -8.85
N ALA A 16 12.05 -3.83 -8.71
CA ALA A 16 11.82 -2.50 -8.16
C ALA A 16 10.78 -1.67 -8.95
N ASN A 17 10.76 -1.79 -10.28
CA ASN A 17 9.79 -1.09 -11.12
C ASN A 17 8.40 -1.71 -11.01
N VAL A 18 8.31 -3.03 -10.85
CA VAL A 18 7.03 -3.73 -10.62
C VAL A 18 6.45 -3.32 -9.26
N ILE A 19 7.28 -3.26 -8.22
CA ILE A 19 6.87 -2.81 -6.89
C ILE A 19 6.32 -1.38 -6.96
N ARG A 20 7.04 -0.47 -7.64
CA ARG A 20 6.56 0.90 -7.88
C ARG A 20 5.22 0.91 -8.63
N LEU A 21 5.07 0.07 -9.66
CA LEU A 21 3.81 -0.03 -10.40
C LEU A 21 2.65 -0.45 -9.48
N ILE A 22 2.85 -1.47 -8.65
CA ILE A 22 1.83 -1.91 -7.69
C ILE A 22 1.52 -0.80 -6.69
N TYR A 23 2.54 -0.09 -6.23
CA TYR A 23 2.34 1.02 -5.32
C TYR A 23 1.47 2.11 -5.96
N SER A 24 1.81 2.54 -7.17
CA SER A 24 1.10 3.59 -7.90
C SER A 24 -0.32 3.22 -8.31
N PHE A 25 -0.60 1.95 -8.61
CA PHE A 25 -1.91 1.52 -9.11
C PHE A 25 -2.82 0.93 -8.04
N ALA A 26 -2.30 0.13 -7.11
CA ALA A 26 -3.11 -0.55 -6.11
C ALA A 26 -3.05 0.16 -4.76
N ILE A 27 -1.85 0.40 -4.25
CA ILE A 27 -1.65 0.89 -2.89
C ILE A 27 -2.13 2.33 -2.75
N SER A 28 -1.86 3.21 -3.72
CA SER A 28 -2.37 4.58 -3.76
C SER A 28 -3.90 4.68 -3.61
N HIS A 29 -4.64 3.85 -4.35
CA HIS A 29 -6.10 3.81 -4.29
C HIS A 29 -6.60 3.26 -2.96
N ILE A 30 -5.95 2.20 -2.44
CA ILE A 30 -6.26 1.65 -1.12
C ILE A 30 -6.05 2.74 -0.06
N ILE A 31 -4.91 3.42 -0.05
CA ILE A 31 -4.58 4.47 0.93
C ILE A 31 -5.61 5.60 0.91
N TYR A 32 -5.96 6.09 -0.28
CA TYR A 32 -6.89 7.20 -0.43
C TYR A 32 -8.23 6.94 0.25
N VAL A 33 -8.79 5.74 0.08
CA VAL A 33 -10.05 5.35 0.73
C VAL A 33 -9.81 4.97 2.19
N ALA A 34 -8.73 4.24 2.45
CA ALA A 34 -8.50 3.63 3.74
C ALA A 34 -8.23 4.65 4.85
N ALA A 35 -7.61 5.78 4.53
CA ALA A 35 -7.27 6.80 5.52
C ALA A 35 -8.48 7.52 6.14
N TYR A 36 -9.64 7.47 5.49
CA TYR A 36 -10.83 8.25 5.88
C TYR A 36 -12.07 7.41 6.18
N LEU A 37 -12.03 6.09 5.93
CA LEU A 37 -13.14 5.19 6.25
C LEU A 37 -12.96 4.58 7.64
N ASN A 38 -14.06 4.42 8.38
CA ASN A 38 -14.09 3.67 9.63
C ASN A 38 -14.15 2.16 9.32
N TRP A 39 -13.02 1.48 9.38
CA TRP A 39 -12.91 0.06 9.08
C TRP A 39 -13.15 -0.83 10.30
N TYR A 40 -13.90 -1.91 10.10
CA TYR A 40 -13.93 -3.03 11.04
C TYR A 40 -12.63 -3.84 10.98
N THR A 41 -12.25 -4.46 12.09
CA THR A 41 -11.02 -5.29 12.18
C THR A 41 -10.98 -6.37 11.10
N ALA A 42 -12.11 -7.02 10.81
CA ALA A 42 -12.19 -8.05 9.78
C ALA A 42 -11.92 -7.50 8.37
N GLU A 43 -12.30 -6.25 8.08
CA GLU A 43 -12.05 -5.61 6.80
C GLU A 43 -10.59 -5.22 6.66
N LYS A 44 -9.98 -4.66 7.71
CA LYS A 44 -8.54 -4.37 7.74
C LYS A 44 -7.71 -5.62 7.45
N LEU A 45 -8.07 -6.75 8.05
CA LEU A 45 -7.42 -8.04 7.79
C LEU A 45 -7.56 -8.49 6.33
N LYS A 46 -8.72 -8.28 5.70
CA LYS A 46 -8.93 -8.58 4.27
C LYS A 46 -8.05 -7.72 3.38
N ILE A 47 -7.97 -6.41 3.65
CA ILE A 47 -7.11 -5.50 2.88
C ILE A 47 -5.63 -5.86 3.07
N ASN A 48 -5.18 -6.14 4.29
CA ASN A 48 -3.82 -6.63 4.56
C ASN A 48 -3.51 -7.93 3.81
N ALA A 49 -4.50 -8.83 3.63
CA ALA A 49 -4.34 -10.01 2.78
C ALA A 49 -4.23 -9.65 1.28
N LEU A 50 -5.00 -8.68 0.79
CA LEU A 50 -4.92 -8.20 -0.59
C LEU A 50 -3.58 -7.52 -0.89
N ILE A 51 -3.06 -6.70 0.03
CA ILE A 51 -1.72 -6.09 -0.08
C ILE A 51 -0.67 -7.19 -0.23
N ARG A 52 -0.62 -8.16 0.69
CA ARG A 52 0.32 -9.29 0.62
C ARG A 52 0.21 -10.07 -0.69
N LYS A 53 -1.02 -10.36 -1.15
CA LYS A 53 -1.24 -11.04 -2.43
C LYS A 53 -0.73 -10.22 -3.62
N ALA A 54 -0.94 -8.91 -3.63
CA ALA A 54 -0.42 -8.04 -4.68
C ALA A 54 1.11 -8.11 -4.76
N TYR A 55 1.79 -7.98 -3.62
CA TYR A 55 3.26 -8.07 -3.56
C TYR A 55 3.78 -9.48 -3.92
N LYS A 56 3.16 -10.55 -3.44
CA LYS A 56 3.52 -11.92 -3.86
C LYS A 56 3.39 -12.10 -5.36
N GLN A 57 2.31 -11.60 -5.97
CA GLN A 57 2.12 -11.64 -7.42
C GLN A 57 3.15 -10.79 -8.18
N ALA A 58 3.56 -9.65 -7.63
CA ALA A 58 4.63 -8.80 -8.17
C ALA A 58 5.94 -9.58 -8.29
N LEU A 59 6.27 -10.31 -7.24
CA LEU A 59 7.52 -11.04 -7.06
C LEU A 59 7.50 -12.42 -7.73
N GLY A 60 6.37 -12.82 -8.34
CA GLY A 60 6.19 -14.16 -8.88
C GLY A 60 6.16 -15.25 -7.80
N LEU A 61 5.87 -14.89 -6.55
CA LEU A 61 5.77 -15.80 -5.43
C LEU A 61 4.40 -16.49 -5.38
N PRO A 62 4.33 -17.77 -4.99
CA PRO A 62 3.06 -18.44 -4.71
C PRO A 62 2.28 -17.78 -3.58
N ASP A 63 0.95 -17.89 -3.61
CA ASP A 63 0.08 -17.39 -2.54
C ASP A 63 0.41 -18.05 -1.18
N SER A 64 0.93 -19.28 -1.19
CA SER A 64 1.34 -20.08 -0.03
C SER A 64 2.66 -19.65 0.61
N THR A 65 3.41 -18.71 0.03
CA THR A 65 4.66 -18.21 0.64
C THR A 65 4.40 -17.62 2.03
N SER A 66 5.31 -17.85 3.00
CA SER A 66 5.18 -17.32 4.37
C SER A 66 4.99 -15.80 4.37
N ASN A 67 4.00 -15.35 5.13
CA ASN A 67 3.71 -13.93 5.27
C ASN A 67 4.72 -13.25 6.20
N GLU A 68 5.22 -13.98 7.20
CA GLU A 68 6.21 -13.51 8.17
C GLU A 68 7.52 -13.21 7.45
N LYS A 69 8.00 -14.14 6.62
CA LYS A 69 9.22 -13.93 5.82
C LYS A 69 9.05 -12.78 4.83
N LEU A 70 7.88 -12.67 4.17
CA LEU A 70 7.61 -11.57 3.26
C LEU A 70 7.63 -10.21 3.97
N PHE A 71 7.05 -10.13 5.17
CA PHE A 71 7.06 -8.92 5.99
C PHE A 71 8.47 -8.53 6.43
N GLN A 72 9.30 -9.51 6.82
CA GLN A 72 10.70 -9.28 7.21
C GLN A 72 11.57 -8.69 6.10
N LEU A 73 11.18 -8.85 4.83
CA LEU A 73 11.90 -8.23 3.71
C LEU A 73 11.67 -6.71 3.62
N GLY A 74 10.70 -6.15 4.36
CA GLY A 74 10.39 -4.72 4.34
C GLY A 74 9.81 -4.23 3.00
N LEU A 75 9.27 -5.15 2.19
CA LEU A 75 8.79 -4.82 0.84
C LEU A 75 7.41 -4.15 0.83
N HIS A 76 6.63 -4.32 1.89
CA HIS A 76 5.30 -3.76 2.01
C HIS A 76 4.99 -3.35 3.44
N ASN A 77 4.20 -2.30 3.58
CA ASN A 77 3.64 -1.87 4.86
C ASN A 77 2.27 -2.52 5.09
N THR A 78 1.89 -2.62 6.36
CA THR A 78 0.52 -2.94 6.78
C THR A 78 -0.43 -1.80 6.44
N LEU A 79 -1.73 -2.10 6.39
CA LEU A 79 -2.76 -1.09 6.16
C LEU A 79 -2.70 0.02 7.22
N GLU A 80 -2.49 -0.35 8.48
CA GLU A 80 -2.40 0.56 9.61
C GLU A 80 -1.25 1.56 9.44
N GLU A 81 -0.04 1.07 9.13
CA GLU A 81 1.13 1.92 8.86
C GLU A 81 0.89 2.86 7.65
N LEU A 82 0.20 2.37 6.61
CA LEU A 82 -0.14 3.17 5.44
C LEU A 82 -1.16 4.27 5.76
N ILE A 83 -2.16 3.98 6.59
CA ILE A 83 -3.15 4.96 7.05
C ILE A 83 -2.46 6.03 7.89
N GLU A 84 -1.63 5.62 8.85
CA GLU A 84 -0.89 6.52 9.72
C GLU A 84 0.02 7.45 8.91
N ALA A 85 0.82 6.89 8.00
CA ALA A 85 1.69 7.68 7.13
C ALA A 85 0.91 8.71 6.29
N GLN A 86 -0.25 8.33 5.76
CA GLN A 86 -1.10 9.24 4.99
C GLN A 86 -1.70 10.35 5.86
N GLN A 87 -2.13 10.03 7.07
CA GLN A 87 -2.70 11.00 8.01
C GLN A 87 -1.65 12.00 8.48
N ILE A 88 -0.43 11.53 8.78
CA ILE A 88 0.70 12.39 9.13
C ILE A 88 1.02 13.34 7.97
N ALA A 89 1.18 12.81 6.75
CA ALA A 89 1.46 13.63 5.58
C ALA A 89 0.38 14.70 5.33
N GLN A 90 -0.89 14.33 5.54
CA GLN A 90 -2.01 15.27 5.39
C GLN A 90 -2.01 16.34 6.50
N PHE A 91 -1.71 15.95 7.73
CA PHE A 91 -1.60 16.87 8.86
C PHE A 91 -0.47 17.88 8.61
N GLU A 92 0.73 17.42 8.25
CA GLU A 92 1.86 18.28 7.92
C GLU A 92 1.53 19.25 6.79
N ARG A 93 0.87 18.75 5.74
CA ARG A 93 0.41 19.58 4.61
C ARG A 93 -0.54 20.68 5.09
N LEU A 94 -1.51 20.37 5.94
CA LEU A 94 -2.44 21.36 6.47
C LEU A 94 -1.74 22.37 7.40
N ALA A 95 -0.87 21.89 8.28
CA ALA A 95 -0.11 22.71 9.22
C ALA A 95 0.80 23.73 8.51
N SER A 96 1.27 23.43 7.29
CA SER A 96 2.16 24.30 6.52
C SER A 96 1.52 25.62 6.07
N THR A 97 0.18 25.71 5.99
CA THR A 97 -0.51 26.90 5.45
C THR A 97 -1.44 27.53 6.48
N ARG A 98 -1.65 28.86 6.39
CA ARG A 98 -2.58 29.59 7.28
C ARG A 98 -3.99 29.03 7.18
N THR A 99 -4.48 28.79 5.96
CA THR A 99 -5.80 28.22 5.71
C THR A 99 -5.91 26.80 6.24
N GLY A 100 -4.88 25.97 6.04
CA GLY A 100 -4.87 24.61 6.56
C GLY A 100 -4.84 24.54 8.09
N ARG A 101 -4.11 25.42 8.77
CA ARG A 101 -4.17 25.54 10.24
C ARG A 101 -5.58 25.88 10.73
N SER A 102 -6.27 26.79 10.05
CA SER A 102 -7.68 27.09 10.37
C SER A 102 -8.64 25.90 10.17
N ILE A 103 -8.28 24.89 9.37
CA ILE A 103 -9.05 23.65 9.23
C ILE A 103 -8.76 22.71 10.40
N LEU A 104 -7.52 22.69 10.91
CA LEU A 104 -7.11 21.85 12.04
C LEU A 104 -7.65 22.37 13.39
N ASP A 105 -7.88 23.67 13.52
CA ASP A 105 -8.40 24.31 14.73
C ASP A 105 -9.93 24.13 14.93
N LYS A 106 -10.61 23.47 13.98
CA LYS A 106 -12.05 23.17 14.04
C LYS A 106 -12.30 21.74 14.50
#